data_AF-A0A090D153-F1
#
_entry.id   AF-A0A090D153-F1
#
_cell.length_a   1.000
_cell.length_b   1.000
_cell.length_c   1.000
_cell.angle_alpha   90.00
_cell.angle_beta   90.00
_cell.angle_gamma   90.00
#
_symmetry.space_group_name_H-M   'P 1'
#
loop_
_entity.id
_entity.type
_entity.pdbx_description
1 polymer ?
#
loop_
_entity_poly.entity_id
_entity_poly.type
_entity_poly.pdbx_seq_one_letter_code
_entity_poly.pdbx_strand_id
1 'polypeptide(L)'
;MKFDLNKSLQDLENSDWGEPKSDSSLENKCLQLRRVPLMDLKGSDLLRLISQDIGIEYLIPLAIELLRVDPLADRDVYPGSLLGALLEASYKYWDKNPNLREEVEKMYNKILINEKNDEDIRKDVVRELKKSHLTFAEFGRYASLLWDNIQVKQTCNSCAVKILAVIASKQSIILEDLTSLISFPISEKMIEFLLKNKFITYDYEGSYPADRFFRLSKDFREQLGLTRRKKG
;
A
#
# COMPACT_ATOMS: atom_id res chain seq x y z
N MET A 1 21.00 2.74 -13.47
CA MET A 1 20.88 1.79 -12.34
C MET A 1 22.25 1.54 -11.70
N LYS A 2 22.28 1.14 -10.43
CA LYS A 2 23.53 0.92 -9.66
C LYS A 2 23.89 -0.57 -9.44
N PHE A 3 23.22 -1.49 -10.11
CA PHE A 3 23.40 -2.93 -9.97
C PHE A 3 23.45 -3.62 -11.34
N ASP A 4 24.04 -4.80 -11.39
CA ASP A 4 24.25 -5.59 -12.60
C ASP A 4 23.00 -6.41 -12.94
N LEU A 5 22.41 -6.15 -14.11
CA LEU A 5 21.18 -6.81 -14.56
C LEU A 5 21.40 -8.26 -15.02
N ASN A 6 22.64 -8.67 -15.28
CA ASN A 6 22.97 -10.05 -15.64
C ASN A 6 23.00 -10.96 -14.40
N LYS A 7 22.94 -10.39 -13.20
CA LYS A 7 22.91 -11.13 -11.94
C LYS A 7 21.48 -11.41 -11.51
N SER A 8 21.30 -12.51 -10.78
CA SER A 8 20.04 -12.83 -10.12
C SER A 8 19.92 -12.12 -8.77
N LEU A 9 18.74 -12.16 -8.14
CA LEU A 9 18.58 -11.66 -6.77
C LEU A 9 19.47 -12.42 -5.79
N GLN A 10 19.60 -13.74 -5.96
CA GLN A 10 20.48 -14.57 -5.14
C GLN A 10 21.94 -14.08 -5.21
N ASP A 11 22.41 -13.72 -6.41
CA ASP A 11 23.78 -13.22 -6.61
C ASP A 11 23.98 -11.82 -6.03
N LEU A 12 22.99 -10.93 -6.19
CA LEU A 12 23.05 -9.55 -5.71
C LEU A 12 22.95 -9.47 -4.18
N GLU A 13 22.14 -10.33 -3.57
CA GLU A 13 21.97 -10.42 -2.12
C GLU A 13 23.03 -11.32 -1.46
N ASN A 14 23.82 -12.04 -2.25
CA ASN A 14 24.76 -13.07 -1.80
C ASN A 14 24.11 -14.06 -0.83
N SER A 15 22.88 -14.48 -1.15
CA SER A 15 22.00 -15.26 -0.27
C SER A 15 21.25 -16.32 -1.04
N ASP A 16 21.67 -17.58 -0.86
CA ASP A 16 20.98 -18.77 -1.37
C ASP A 16 19.94 -19.25 -0.36
N TRP A 17 18.70 -19.38 -0.82
CA TRP A 17 17.57 -19.83 -0.01
C TRP A 17 17.31 -21.34 -0.14
N GLY A 18 18.18 -22.05 -0.87
CA GLY A 18 18.08 -23.48 -1.11
C GLY A 18 17.05 -23.85 -2.17
N GLU A 19 16.85 -25.16 -2.34
CA GLU A 19 15.92 -25.69 -3.33
C GLU A 19 14.45 -25.53 -2.93
N PRO A 20 13.54 -25.36 -3.91
CA PRO A 20 12.09 -25.40 -3.68
C PRO A 20 11.69 -26.73 -3.04
N LYS A 21 11.25 -26.69 -1.78
CA LYS A 21 10.83 -27.87 -1.01
C LYS A 21 9.50 -27.69 -0.29
N SER A 22 8.84 -26.54 -0.47
CA SER A 22 7.57 -26.32 0.21
C SER A 22 6.42 -26.87 -0.61
N ASP A 23 5.32 -27.19 0.07
CA ASP A 23 4.07 -27.62 -0.60
C ASP A 23 3.39 -26.44 -1.34
N SER A 24 3.90 -25.21 -1.19
CA SER A 24 3.36 -24.00 -1.80
C SER A 24 3.94 -23.74 -3.18
N SER A 25 3.09 -23.82 -4.21
CA SER A 25 3.46 -23.48 -5.58
C SER A 25 3.98 -22.05 -5.72
N LEU A 26 3.48 -21.10 -4.90
CA LEU A 26 3.91 -19.71 -4.92
C LEU A 26 5.34 -19.54 -4.39
N GLU A 27 5.63 -20.12 -3.23
CA GLU A 27 6.96 -20.05 -2.63
C GLU A 27 8.02 -20.69 -3.53
N ASN A 28 7.69 -21.86 -4.09
CA ASN A 28 8.57 -22.55 -5.03
C ASN A 28 8.84 -21.69 -6.28
N LYS A 29 7.82 -21.00 -6.79
CA LYS A 29 7.99 -20.11 -7.94
C LYS A 29 8.87 -18.90 -7.59
N CYS A 30 8.68 -18.29 -6.42
CA CYS A 30 9.52 -17.18 -5.96
C CYS A 30 11.00 -17.60 -5.81
N LEU A 31 11.26 -18.79 -5.24
CA LEU A 31 12.61 -19.35 -5.12
C LEU A 31 13.26 -19.55 -6.49
N GLN A 32 12.52 -20.06 -7.48
CA GLN A 32 13.03 -20.20 -8.84
C GLN A 32 13.35 -18.84 -9.48
N LEU A 33 12.46 -17.85 -9.32
CA LEU A 33 12.66 -16.53 -9.89
C LEU A 33 13.84 -15.76 -9.27
N ARG A 34 14.19 -16.03 -8.01
CA ARG A 34 15.37 -15.45 -7.36
C ARG A 34 16.69 -15.83 -8.04
N ARG A 35 16.70 -16.89 -8.86
CA ARG A 35 17.87 -17.39 -9.61
C ARG A 35 17.88 -16.95 -11.08
N VAL A 36 16.85 -16.24 -11.52
CA VAL A 36 16.78 -15.69 -12.88
C VAL A 36 17.53 -14.35 -12.91
N PRO A 37 18.38 -14.09 -13.92
CA PRO A 37 18.98 -12.77 -14.12
C PRO A 37 17.92 -11.67 -14.18
N LEU A 38 18.18 -10.52 -13.55
CA LEU A 38 17.19 -9.44 -13.48
C LEU A 38 16.73 -8.98 -14.87
N MET A 39 17.61 -8.99 -15.87
CA MET A 39 17.29 -8.63 -17.26
C MET A 39 16.28 -9.57 -17.93
N ASP A 40 16.16 -10.81 -17.45
CA ASP A 40 15.28 -11.83 -18.02
C ASP A 40 13.93 -11.92 -17.29
N LEU A 41 13.77 -11.20 -16.17
CA LEU A 41 12.51 -11.12 -15.44
C LEU A 41 11.47 -10.34 -16.24
N LYS A 42 10.27 -10.90 -16.36
CA LYS A 42 9.13 -10.22 -16.98
C LYS A 42 8.39 -9.35 -15.96
N GLY A 43 7.54 -8.45 -16.44
CA GLY A 43 6.65 -7.65 -15.58
C GLY A 43 5.88 -8.50 -14.57
N SER A 44 5.48 -9.70 -14.98
CA SER A 44 4.78 -10.68 -14.14
C SER A 44 5.60 -11.35 -13.06
N ASP A 45 6.89 -11.50 -13.31
CA ASP A 45 7.84 -12.01 -12.33
C ASP A 45 8.15 -10.91 -11.31
N LEU A 46 8.32 -9.66 -11.78
CA LEU A 46 8.51 -8.50 -10.91
C LEU A 46 7.30 -8.27 -10.00
N LEU A 47 6.09 -8.26 -10.56
CA LEU A 47 4.84 -8.16 -9.82
C LEU A 47 4.80 -9.20 -8.70
N ARG A 48 5.02 -10.47 -9.06
CA ARG A 48 4.98 -11.58 -8.10
C ARG A 48 6.01 -11.44 -6.98
N LEU A 49 7.25 -11.08 -7.29
CA LEU A 49 8.30 -10.94 -6.28
C LEU A 49 8.07 -9.71 -5.38
N ILE A 50 7.69 -8.56 -5.97
CA ILE A 50 7.43 -7.32 -5.23
C ILE A 50 6.22 -7.47 -4.30
N SER A 51 5.15 -8.12 -4.75
CA SER A 51 3.97 -8.39 -3.90
C SER A 51 4.27 -9.30 -2.71
N GLN A 52 5.41 -10.00 -2.70
CA GLN A 52 5.89 -10.80 -1.57
C GLN A 52 7.01 -10.11 -0.77
N ASP A 53 7.30 -8.83 -1.07
CA ASP A 53 8.40 -8.06 -0.47
C ASP A 53 9.80 -8.68 -0.71
N ILE A 54 9.97 -9.42 -1.81
CA ILE A 54 11.23 -10.10 -2.15
C ILE A 54 12.05 -9.23 -3.10
N GLY A 55 13.31 -8.97 -2.74
CA GLY A 55 14.27 -8.29 -3.61
C GLY A 55 13.91 -6.84 -3.96
N ILE A 56 13.03 -6.21 -3.19
CA ILE A 56 12.46 -4.88 -3.49
C ILE A 56 13.51 -3.79 -3.74
N GLU A 57 14.68 -3.91 -3.11
CA GLU A 57 15.81 -2.99 -3.27
C GLU A 57 16.32 -2.92 -4.72
N TYR A 58 16.20 -4.03 -5.46
CA TYR A 58 16.61 -4.17 -6.85
C TYR A 58 15.43 -4.13 -7.83
N LEU A 59 14.30 -4.72 -7.44
CA LEU A 59 13.16 -4.90 -8.34
C LEU A 59 12.31 -3.64 -8.49
N ILE A 60 12.15 -2.83 -7.44
CA ILE A 60 11.33 -1.60 -7.54
C ILE A 60 11.93 -0.61 -8.56
N PRO A 61 13.24 -0.31 -8.54
CA PRO A 61 13.82 0.55 -9.57
C PRO A 61 13.62 -0.01 -10.98
N LEU A 62 13.70 -1.34 -11.16
CA LEU A 62 13.47 -1.99 -12.45
C LEU A 62 12.03 -1.89 -12.93
N ALA A 63 11.07 -2.11 -12.04
CA ALA A 63 9.65 -1.96 -12.33
C ALA A 63 9.29 -0.51 -12.69
N ILE A 64 9.88 0.49 -12.01
CA ILE A 64 9.69 1.90 -12.35
C ILE A 64 10.18 2.19 -13.78
N GLU A 65 11.37 1.73 -14.16
CA GLU A 65 11.90 1.91 -15.53
C GLU A 65 10.96 1.30 -16.59
N LEU A 66 10.40 0.11 -16.33
CA LEU A 66 9.43 -0.53 -17.22
C LEU A 66 8.13 0.27 -17.37
N LEU A 67 7.64 0.86 -16.27
CA LEU A 67 6.39 1.60 -16.23
C LEU A 67 6.49 3.06 -16.71
N ARG A 68 7.71 3.60 -16.90
CA ARG A 68 7.91 4.97 -17.41
C ARG A 68 7.27 5.23 -18.76
N VAL A 69 7.27 4.21 -19.64
CA VAL A 69 6.72 4.32 -20.99
C VAL A 69 5.19 4.25 -20.94
N ASP A 70 4.66 3.22 -20.28
CA ASP A 70 3.23 3.03 -20.08
C ASP A 70 2.97 2.42 -18.69
N PRO A 71 2.42 3.21 -17.73
CA PRO A 71 2.08 2.73 -16.40
C PRO A 71 1.02 1.61 -16.35
N LEU A 72 0.31 1.36 -17.46
CA LEU A 72 -0.70 0.32 -17.61
C LEU A 72 -0.22 -0.84 -18.51
N ALA A 73 1.07 -0.87 -18.86
CA ALA A 73 1.63 -1.87 -19.76
C ALA A 73 1.46 -3.31 -19.26
N ASP A 74 1.59 -3.50 -17.95
CA ASP A 74 1.40 -4.80 -17.31
C ASP A 74 -0.08 -5.19 -17.26
N ARG A 75 -0.39 -6.47 -17.50
CA ARG A 75 -1.77 -6.97 -17.64
C ARG A 75 -2.01 -8.31 -16.96
N ASP A 76 -1.13 -8.75 -16.06
CA ASP A 76 -1.22 -10.09 -15.48
C ASP A 76 -2.51 -10.32 -14.70
N VAL A 77 -2.87 -9.38 -13.84
CA VAL A 77 -4.12 -9.44 -13.07
C VAL A 77 -5.13 -8.46 -13.65
N TYR A 78 -4.68 -7.24 -13.91
CA TYR A 78 -5.42 -6.19 -14.58
C TYR A 78 -4.42 -5.18 -15.18
N PRO A 79 -4.82 -4.35 -16.16
CA PRO A 79 -3.96 -3.29 -16.68
C PRO A 79 -3.41 -2.40 -15.56
N GLY A 80 -2.09 -2.36 -15.36
CA GLY A 80 -1.44 -1.61 -14.28
C GLY A 80 -1.24 -2.39 -12.98
N SER A 81 -1.38 -3.72 -12.96
CA SER A 81 -1.15 -4.52 -11.75
C SER A 81 0.25 -4.33 -11.15
N LEU A 82 1.30 -4.22 -11.96
CA LEU A 82 2.64 -3.90 -11.48
C LEU A 82 2.72 -2.53 -10.79
N LEU A 83 2.04 -1.50 -11.30
CA LEU A 83 1.93 -0.21 -10.62
C LEU A 83 1.20 -0.35 -9.28
N GLY A 84 0.12 -1.15 -9.24
CA GLY A 84 -0.58 -1.50 -8.01
C GLY A 84 0.35 -2.14 -6.97
N ALA A 85 1.23 -3.06 -7.38
CA ALA A 85 2.21 -3.65 -6.48
C ALA A 85 3.27 -2.67 -5.99
N LEU A 86 3.71 -1.71 -6.81
CA LEU A 86 4.58 -0.63 -6.34
C LEU A 86 3.88 0.25 -5.30
N LEU A 87 2.58 0.51 -5.48
CA LEU A 87 1.74 1.22 -4.51
C LEU A 87 1.49 0.39 -3.23
N GLU A 88 1.65 -0.92 -3.26
CA GLU A 88 1.51 -1.76 -2.06
C GLU A 88 2.85 -2.10 -1.38
N ALA A 89 3.97 -1.76 -2.03
CA ALA A 89 5.30 -2.07 -1.54
C ALA A 89 5.60 -1.41 -0.17
N SER A 90 6.49 -2.04 0.58
CA SER A 90 6.83 -1.67 1.95
C SER A 90 7.23 -0.19 2.10
N TYR A 91 6.56 0.52 3.02
CA TYR A 91 6.89 1.92 3.33
C TYR A 91 8.35 2.14 3.73
N LYS A 92 8.98 1.14 4.39
CA LYS A 92 10.40 1.21 4.78
C LYS A 92 11.31 1.42 3.57
N TYR A 93 10.94 0.88 2.42
CA TYR A 93 11.67 1.12 1.18
C TYR A 93 11.50 2.57 0.72
N TRP A 94 10.26 3.08 0.74
CA TRP A 94 9.94 4.43 0.27
C TRP A 94 10.47 5.55 1.17
N ASP A 95 10.56 5.31 2.47
CA ASP A 95 11.17 6.24 3.43
C ASP A 95 12.65 6.49 3.10
N LYS A 96 13.35 5.44 2.65
CA LYS A 96 14.73 5.53 2.16
C LYS A 96 14.85 6.09 0.74
N ASN A 97 13.78 6.00 -0.06
CA ASN A 97 13.77 6.32 -1.50
C ASN A 97 12.67 7.33 -1.87
N PRO A 98 12.64 8.55 -1.26
CA PRO A 98 11.55 9.51 -1.46
C PRO A 98 11.41 9.99 -2.92
N ASN A 99 12.52 10.08 -3.66
CA ASN A 99 12.50 10.50 -5.07
C ASN A 99 11.81 9.46 -5.99
N LEU A 100 12.08 8.17 -5.76
CA LEU A 100 11.41 7.10 -6.53
C LEU A 100 9.94 7.00 -6.15
N ARG A 101 9.61 7.24 -4.88
CA ARG A 101 8.23 7.36 -4.42
C ARG A 101 7.48 8.46 -5.17
N GLU A 102 8.06 9.66 -5.27
CA GLU A 102 7.45 10.77 -5.99
C GLU A 102 7.20 10.42 -7.47
N GLU A 103 8.10 9.65 -8.07
CA GLU A 103 7.96 9.18 -9.45
C GLU A 103 6.74 8.25 -9.63
N VAL A 104 6.58 7.28 -8.74
CA VAL A 104 5.41 6.37 -8.73
C VAL A 104 4.11 7.14 -8.47
N GLU A 105 4.13 8.10 -7.55
CA GLU A 105 2.96 8.96 -7.29
C GLU A 105 2.59 9.79 -8.53
N LYS A 106 3.56 10.31 -9.29
CA LYS A 106 3.30 11.00 -10.56
C LYS A 106 2.68 10.08 -11.61
N MET A 107 3.18 8.84 -11.74
CA MET A 107 2.60 7.85 -12.66
C MET A 107 1.13 7.57 -12.32
N TYR A 108 0.85 7.34 -11.03
CA TYR A 108 -0.51 7.11 -10.54
C TYR A 108 -1.43 8.32 -10.79
N ASN A 109 -0.98 9.54 -10.45
CA ASN A 109 -1.78 10.76 -10.64
C ASN A 109 -2.09 11.03 -12.12
N LYS A 110 -1.18 10.71 -13.03
CA LYS A 110 -1.42 10.82 -14.48
C LYS A 110 -2.59 9.95 -14.94
N ILE A 111 -2.71 8.73 -14.40
CA ILE A 111 -3.82 7.82 -14.70
C ILE A 111 -5.15 8.41 -14.20
N LEU A 112 -5.16 8.95 -12.97
CA LEU A 112 -6.37 9.55 -12.37
C LEU A 112 -6.84 10.83 -13.07
N ILE A 113 -5.92 11.67 -13.57
CA ILE A 113 -6.31 12.88 -14.30
C ILE A 113 -6.98 12.49 -15.62
N ASN A 114 -6.48 11.46 -16.29
CA ASN A 114 -7.05 10.98 -17.54
C ASN A 114 -8.41 10.28 -17.36
N GLU A 115 -8.72 9.72 -16.18
CA GLU A 115 -10.06 9.19 -15.84
C GLU A 115 -11.17 10.23 -16.06
N LYS A 116 -10.87 11.52 -15.84
CA LYS A 116 -11.84 12.61 -16.01
C LYS A 116 -12.07 13.01 -17.46
N ASN A 117 -11.20 12.61 -18.37
CA ASN A 117 -11.17 13.07 -19.76
C ASN A 117 -11.49 11.97 -20.78
N ASP A 118 -11.31 10.68 -20.44
CA ASP A 118 -11.58 9.54 -21.32
C ASP A 118 -12.56 8.56 -20.67
N GLU A 119 -13.71 8.32 -21.32
CA GLU A 119 -14.75 7.39 -20.83
C GLU A 119 -14.28 5.93 -20.77
N ASP A 120 -13.16 5.59 -21.41
CA ASP A 120 -12.73 4.20 -21.67
C ASP A 120 -11.51 3.73 -20.84
N ILE A 121 -10.99 4.56 -19.91
CA ILE A 121 -10.17 4.00 -18.83
C ILE A 121 -11.13 3.20 -17.96
N ARG A 122 -11.17 1.88 -18.21
CA ARG A 122 -12.02 0.89 -17.52
C ARG A 122 -12.08 1.24 -16.04
N LYS A 123 -13.24 1.73 -15.58
CA LYS A 123 -13.47 2.17 -14.19
C LYS A 123 -12.96 1.15 -13.16
N ASP A 124 -12.97 -0.14 -13.53
CA ASP A 124 -12.40 -1.23 -12.73
C ASP A 124 -10.89 -1.08 -12.48
N VAL A 125 -10.07 -0.72 -13.48
CA VAL A 125 -8.62 -0.50 -13.32
C VAL A 125 -8.34 0.62 -12.33
N VAL A 126 -9.04 1.75 -12.50
CA VAL A 126 -8.88 2.89 -11.59
C VAL A 126 -9.35 2.53 -10.19
N ARG A 127 -10.44 1.77 -10.06
CA ARG A 127 -10.90 1.26 -8.76
C ARG A 127 -9.83 0.40 -8.09
N GLU A 128 -9.20 -0.53 -8.81
CA GLU A 128 -8.16 -1.38 -8.22
C GLU A 128 -6.91 -0.56 -7.86
N LEU A 129 -6.44 0.35 -8.72
CA LEU A 129 -5.31 1.23 -8.42
C LEU A 129 -5.59 2.16 -7.23
N LYS A 130 -6.83 2.67 -7.10
CA LYS A 130 -7.24 3.46 -5.93
C LYS A 130 -7.07 2.67 -4.65
N LYS A 131 -7.54 1.41 -4.59
CA LYS A 131 -7.34 0.53 -3.42
C LYS A 131 -5.85 0.41 -3.06
N SER A 132 -4.98 0.16 -4.05
CA SER A 132 -3.54 0.00 -3.84
C SER A 132 -2.86 1.31 -3.38
N HIS A 133 -3.20 2.45 -3.97
CA HIS A 133 -2.64 3.76 -3.59
C HIS A 133 -3.03 4.19 -2.17
N LEU A 134 -4.22 3.82 -1.72
CA LEU A 134 -4.67 4.11 -0.35
C LEU A 134 -3.81 3.34 0.67
N THR A 135 -3.43 2.10 0.35
CA THR A 135 -2.38 1.40 1.09
C THR A 135 -1.03 2.11 1.01
N PHE A 136 -0.64 2.66 -0.13
CA PHE A 136 0.64 3.36 -0.26
C PHE A 136 0.76 4.60 0.65
N ALA A 137 -0.16 5.56 0.45
CA ALA A 137 -0.06 6.89 1.02
C ALA A 137 -0.64 6.98 2.44
N GLU A 138 -1.70 6.20 2.70
CA GLU A 138 -2.43 6.23 3.96
C GLU A 138 -1.99 5.11 4.89
N PHE A 139 -1.70 3.91 4.37
CA PHE A 139 -1.23 2.82 5.21
C PHE A 139 0.26 2.92 5.51
N GLY A 140 1.15 3.21 4.56
CA GLY A 140 2.60 3.13 4.82
C GLY A 140 3.12 3.91 6.04
N ARG A 141 2.92 5.22 6.05
CA ARG A 141 3.37 6.10 7.15
C ARG A 141 2.61 5.82 8.44
N TYR A 142 1.28 5.77 8.37
CA TYR A 142 0.46 5.65 9.57
C TYR A 142 0.48 4.24 10.14
N ALA A 143 0.58 3.18 9.33
CA ALA A 143 0.73 1.82 9.81
C ALA A 143 2.06 1.61 10.53
N SER A 144 3.17 2.18 10.05
CA SER A 144 4.44 2.13 10.82
C SER A 144 4.26 2.78 12.18
N LEU A 145 3.67 3.97 12.20
CA LEU A 145 3.46 4.76 13.40
C LEU A 145 2.43 4.14 14.36
N LEU A 146 1.40 3.48 13.82
CA LEU A 146 0.43 2.67 14.55
C LEU A 146 1.07 1.39 15.09
N TRP A 147 1.93 0.73 14.30
CA TRP A 147 2.64 -0.46 14.74
C TRP A 147 3.59 -0.16 15.88
N ASP A 148 4.17 1.05 16.00
CA ASP A 148 4.99 1.39 17.16
C ASP A 148 4.19 1.60 18.46
N ASN A 149 2.87 1.80 18.36
CA ASN A 149 1.99 1.97 19.52
C ASN A 149 1.70 0.63 20.22
N ILE A 150 1.96 0.56 21.53
CA ILE A 150 1.81 -0.65 22.35
C ILE A 150 0.36 -1.16 22.36
N GLN A 151 -0.63 -0.26 22.49
CA GLN A 151 -2.05 -0.64 22.54
C GLN A 151 -2.47 -1.28 21.21
N VAL A 152 -2.02 -0.72 20.08
CA VAL A 152 -2.28 -1.28 18.76
C VAL A 152 -1.67 -2.67 18.64
N LYS A 153 -0.39 -2.87 19.00
CA LYS A 153 0.28 -4.19 18.96
C LYS A 153 -0.48 -5.26 19.75
N GLN A 154 -1.08 -4.89 20.87
CA GLN A 154 -1.74 -5.82 21.78
C GLN A 154 -3.18 -6.16 21.39
N THR A 155 -3.86 -5.28 20.64
CA THR A 155 -5.32 -5.37 20.46
C THR A 155 -5.78 -5.39 19.01
N CYS A 156 -5.03 -4.80 18.07
CA CYS A 156 -5.45 -4.66 16.68
C CYS A 156 -4.92 -5.80 15.80
N ASN A 157 -5.80 -6.33 14.95
CA ASN A 157 -5.40 -7.16 13.81
C ASN A 157 -5.05 -6.29 12.59
N SER A 158 -4.57 -6.92 11.51
CA SER A 158 -4.19 -6.22 10.28
C SER A 158 -5.32 -5.39 9.66
N CYS A 159 -6.57 -5.85 9.75
CA CYS A 159 -7.74 -5.11 9.27
C CYS A 159 -7.97 -3.83 10.08
N ALA A 160 -7.93 -3.92 11.41
CA ALA A 160 -8.08 -2.76 12.30
C ALA A 160 -6.97 -1.72 12.06
N VAL A 161 -5.72 -2.16 11.88
CA VAL A 161 -4.61 -1.25 11.54
C VAL A 161 -4.84 -0.55 10.20
N LYS A 162 -5.36 -1.26 9.18
CA LYS A 162 -5.70 -0.66 7.89
C LYS A 162 -6.76 0.42 8.01
N ILE A 163 -7.84 0.15 8.75
CA ILE A 163 -8.90 1.13 9.01
C ILE A 163 -8.32 2.36 9.73
N LEU A 164 -7.54 2.15 10.80
CA LEU A 164 -6.95 3.24 11.56
C LEU A 164 -5.98 4.07 10.73
N ALA A 165 -5.20 3.46 9.85
CA ALA A 165 -4.26 4.17 9.01
C ALA A 165 -4.97 5.07 7.98
N VAL A 166 -6.04 4.56 7.35
CA VAL A 166 -6.91 5.35 6.47
C VAL A 166 -7.52 6.53 7.23
N ILE A 167 -8.12 6.28 8.39
CA ILE A 167 -8.71 7.35 9.23
C ILE A 167 -7.65 8.37 9.68
N ALA A 168 -6.43 7.92 10.00
CA ALA A 168 -5.33 8.79 10.42
C ALA A 168 -4.82 9.70 9.30
N SER A 169 -4.90 9.22 8.06
CA SER A 169 -4.53 9.99 6.86
C SER A 169 -5.54 11.08 6.50
N LYS A 170 -6.79 10.93 6.95
CA LYS A 170 -7.86 11.90 6.73
C LYS A 170 -8.07 12.78 7.97
N GLN A 171 -8.63 13.97 7.78
CA GLN A 171 -9.05 14.80 8.92
C GLN A 171 -10.30 14.21 9.58
N SER A 172 -11.25 13.75 8.75
CA SER A 172 -12.45 12.98 9.09
C SER A 172 -12.91 12.21 7.84
N ILE A 173 -13.64 11.11 8.00
CA ILE A 173 -14.13 10.28 6.88
C ILE A 173 -15.47 9.60 7.24
N ILE A 174 -16.43 9.52 6.30
CA ILE A 174 -17.70 8.80 6.50
C ILE A 174 -17.55 7.30 6.23
N LEU A 175 -18.52 6.48 6.68
CA LEU A 175 -18.46 5.02 6.49
C LEU A 175 -18.43 4.60 5.02
N GLU A 176 -19.20 5.27 4.17
CA GLU A 176 -19.27 4.96 2.74
C GLU A 176 -17.91 5.16 2.06
N ASP A 177 -17.33 6.35 2.22
CA ASP A 177 -15.98 6.66 1.75
C ASP A 177 -14.97 5.66 2.32
N LEU A 178 -14.96 5.45 3.65
CA LEU A 178 -14.05 4.51 4.29
C LEU A 178 -14.15 3.09 3.69
N THR A 179 -15.37 2.64 3.39
CA THR A 179 -15.61 1.32 2.77
C THR A 179 -15.13 1.29 1.32
N SER A 180 -15.26 2.39 0.58
CA SER A 180 -14.71 2.50 -0.78
C SER A 180 -13.18 2.46 -0.80
N LEU A 181 -12.54 2.91 0.28
CA LEU A 181 -11.08 3.01 0.39
C LEU A 181 -10.43 1.70 0.87
N ILE A 182 -11.21 0.77 1.42
CA ILE A 182 -10.69 -0.44 2.06
C ILE A 182 -11.09 -1.67 1.23
N SER A 183 -10.10 -2.53 0.95
CA SER A 183 -10.27 -3.70 0.08
C SER A 183 -11.00 -4.89 0.72
N PHE A 184 -11.60 -4.71 1.90
CA PHE A 184 -12.37 -5.72 2.62
C PHE A 184 -13.60 -5.10 3.29
N PRO A 185 -14.69 -5.86 3.47
CA PRO A 185 -15.91 -5.35 4.09
C PRO A 185 -15.67 -4.95 5.55
N ILE A 186 -16.13 -3.76 5.92
CA ILE A 186 -16.01 -3.22 7.28
C ILE A 186 -17.28 -3.60 8.06
N SER A 187 -17.15 -4.52 9.01
CA SER A 187 -18.29 -4.90 9.86
C SER A 187 -18.55 -3.89 10.96
N GLU A 188 -19.81 -3.77 11.40
CA GLU A 188 -20.21 -2.92 12.53
C GLU A 188 -19.41 -3.26 13.81
N LYS A 189 -19.18 -4.56 14.07
CA LYS A 189 -18.36 -5.04 15.19
C LYS A 189 -16.93 -4.52 15.17
N MET A 190 -16.32 -4.34 13.99
CA MET A 190 -14.98 -3.75 13.88
C MET A 190 -15.00 -2.28 14.27
N ILE A 191 -16.00 -1.53 13.82
CA ILE A 191 -16.17 -0.11 14.18
C ILE A 191 -16.44 0.04 15.69
N GLU A 192 -17.33 -0.77 16.25
CA GLU A 192 -17.59 -0.82 17.69
C GLU A 192 -16.33 -1.15 18.49
N PHE A 193 -15.53 -2.10 18.02
CA PHE A 193 -14.24 -2.43 18.63
C PHE A 193 -13.30 -1.23 18.65
N LEU A 194 -13.15 -0.51 17.54
CA LEU A 194 -12.28 0.66 17.44
C LEU A 194 -12.76 1.82 18.33
N LEU A 195 -14.08 2.02 18.44
CA LEU A 195 -14.70 3.01 19.33
C LEU A 195 -14.51 2.64 20.81
N LYS A 196 -14.77 1.38 21.18
CA LYS A 196 -14.64 0.89 22.56
C LYS A 196 -13.21 1.00 23.07
N ASN A 197 -12.23 0.75 22.20
CA ASN A 197 -10.80 0.91 22.52
C ASN A 197 -10.32 2.37 22.41
N LYS A 198 -11.22 3.31 22.12
CA LYS A 198 -10.93 4.75 22.01
C LYS A 198 -9.90 5.09 20.92
N PHE A 199 -9.73 4.26 19.90
CA PHE A 199 -8.87 4.60 18.77
C PHE A 199 -9.50 5.66 17.87
N ILE A 200 -10.81 5.54 17.65
CA ILE A 200 -11.59 6.48 16.84
C ILE A 200 -12.70 7.10 17.67
N THR A 201 -13.25 8.21 17.20
CA THR A 201 -14.44 8.87 17.73
C THR A 201 -15.31 9.35 16.58
N TYR A 202 -16.58 9.60 16.87
CA TYR A 202 -17.45 10.33 15.97
C TYR A 202 -17.13 11.83 16.03
N ASP A 203 -17.25 12.50 14.88
CA ASP A 203 -17.47 13.94 14.83
C ASP A 203 -18.96 14.19 14.59
N TYR A 204 -19.58 14.94 15.48
CA TYR A 204 -21.00 15.28 15.38
C TYR A 204 -21.12 16.82 15.35
N GLU A 205 -21.25 17.36 14.15
CA GLU A 205 -21.65 18.75 13.93
C GLU A 205 -22.92 18.75 13.07
N GLY A 206 -24.12 18.75 13.68
CA GLY A 206 -25.38 18.87 12.92
C GLY A 206 -26.64 18.33 13.60
N SER A 207 -27.79 18.52 12.96
CA SER A 207 -29.08 17.93 13.34
C SER A 207 -29.38 16.65 12.54
N TYR A 208 -30.01 15.68 13.19
CA TYR A 208 -30.26 14.33 12.69
C TYR A 208 -31.21 14.29 11.46
N PRO A 209 -31.01 13.34 10.51
CA PRO A 209 -29.90 12.40 10.40
C PRO A 209 -28.73 13.01 9.60
N ALA A 210 -27.56 13.12 10.24
CA ALA A 210 -26.30 13.50 9.59
C ALA A 210 -25.38 12.28 9.47
N ASP A 211 -24.51 12.28 8.46
CA ASP A 211 -23.51 11.23 8.27
C ASP A 211 -22.56 11.15 9.47
N ARG A 212 -22.26 9.93 9.89
CA ARG A 212 -21.29 9.70 10.98
C ARG A 212 -19.88 9.81 10.42
N PHE A 213 -19.19 10.88 10.77
CA PHE A 213 -17.78 11.04 10.46
C PHE A 213 -16.91 10.34 11.51
N PHE A 214 -15.98 9.52 11.07
CA PHE A 214 -14.94 8.92 11.89
C PHE A 214 -13.67 9.76 11.82
N ARG A 215 -13.04 9.95 12.98
CA ARG A 215 -11.68 10.49 13.11
C ARG A 215 -10.95 9.76 14.22
N LEU A 216 -9.62 9.82 14.23
CA LEU A 216 -8.85 9.36 15.39
C LEU A 216 -9.25 10.17 16.63
N SER A 217 -9.37 9.49 17.78
CA SER A 217 -9.63 10.19 19.05
C SER A 217 -8.46 11.11 19.41
N LYS A 218 -8.73 12.16 20.19
CA LYS A 218 -7.70 13.13 20.58
C LYS A 218 -6.53 12.46 21.31
N ASP A 219 -6.83 11.64 22.31
CA ASP A 219 -5.84 10.92 23.11
C ASP A 219 -5.01 9.99 22.23
N PHE A 220 -5.65 9.28 21.30
CA PHE A 220 -4.93 8.39 20.41
C PHE A 220 -4.04 9.16 19.42
N ARG A 221 -4.48 10.32 18.91
CA ARG A 221 -3.62 11.21 18.10
C ARG A 221 -2.41 11.71 18.88
N GLU A 222 -2.55 12.00 20.17
CA GLU A 222 -1.44 12.39 21.04
C GLU A 222 -0.44 11.25 21.23
N GLN A 223 -0.92 10.03 21.49
CA GLN A 223 -0.06 8.84 21.58
C GLN A 223 0.72 8.57 20.28
N LEU A 224 0.13 8.91 19.15
CA LEU A 224 0.72 8.77 17.81
C LEU A 224 1.60 9.97 17.41
N GLY A 225 1.71 11.02 18.23
CA GLY A 225 2.47 12.22 17.88
C GLY A 225 1.88 13.02 16.71
N LEU A 226 0.58 12.86 16.43
CA LEU A 226 -0.15 13.47 15.31
C LEU A 226 -0.86 14.78 15.67
N THR A 227 -0.52 15.40 16.81
CA THR A 227 -1.08 16.69 17.20
C THR A 227 -0.45 17.83 16.40
N ARG A 228 -1.29 18.79 15.96
CA ARG A 228 -0.78 20.04 15.39
C ARG A 228 0.05 20.73 16.48
N ARG A 229 1.36 20.95 16.23
CA ARG A 229 2.11 21.94 16.99
C ARG A 229 1.27 23.22 16.99
N LYS A 230 0.90 23.72 18.17
CA LYS A 230 0.45 25.10 18.28
C LYS A 230 1.55 25.94 17.65
N LYS A 231 1.27 26.60 16.52
CA LYS A 231 2.09 27.72 16.06
C LYS A 231 2.01 28.74 17.19
N GLY A 232 3.05 28.78 18.02
CA GLY A 232 3.36 29.93 18.86
C GLY A 232 4.03 31.00 18.03
#